data_AF-A0A1G1B2N9-F1
#
_entry.id   AF-A0A1G1B2N9-F1
#
_cell.length_a   1.000
_cell.length_b   1.000
_cell.length_c   1.000
_cell.angle_alpha   90.00
_cell.angle_beta   90.00
_cell.angle_gamma   90.00
#
_symmetry.space_group_name_H-M   'P 1'
#
loop_
_entity.id
_entity.type
_entity.pdbx_description
1 polymer ?
#
loop_
_entity_poly.entity_id
_entity_poly.type
_entity_poly.pdbx_seq_one_letter_code
_entity_poly.pdbx_strand_id
1 'polypeptide(L)'
;MFDIAFSELVIVAIVALIVIGPEKLPKVARTLGALTGRIQRYMTQIKEEVNRESRFAELQQLQQEIQEAASSAQSSLQNQVNNLADVAEVGSQTVTQGQDASMTAVESVSDQEQSKPQN
;
A
#
# COMPACT_ATOMS: atom_id res chain seq x y z
N MET A 1 12.10 -3.77 -30.45
CA MET A 1 12.89 -4.52 -31.45
C MET A 1 12.11 -5.74 -31.98
N PHE A 2 10.84 -5.54 -32.30
CA PHE A 2 9.96 -6.52 -32.97
C PHE A 2 9.08 -5.76 -33.97
N ASP A 3 9.71 -5.08 -34.93
CA ASP A 3 8.99 -4.56 -36.10
C ASP A 3 8.94 -5.69 -37.13
N ILE A 4 8.12 -6.72 -36.86
CA ILE A 4 7.82 -7.72 -37.88
C ILE A 4 6.86 -7.07 -38.86
N ALA A 5 7.40 -6.57 -39.97
CA ALA A 5 6.62 -6.03 -41.06
C ALA A 5 5.90 -7.16 -41.79
N PHE A 6 4.74 -6.86 -42.39
CA PHE A 6 3.97 -7.84 -43.17
C PHE A 6 4.83 -8.53 -44.24
N SER A 7 5.78 -7.81 -44.84
CA SER A 7 6.74 -8.33 -45.81
C SER A 7 7.62 -9.45 -45.27
N GLU A 8 8.08 -9.37 -44.03
CA GLU A 8 8.96 -10.37 -43.42
C GLU A 8 8.18 -11.66 -43.11
N LEU A 9 6.92 -11.54 -42.69
CA LEU A 9 6.04 -12.68 -42.49
C LEU A 9 5.84 -13.45 -43.80
N VAL A 10 5.63 -12.74 -44.92
CA VAL A 10 5.51 -13.37 -46.25
C VAL A 10 6.79 -14.11 -46.64
N ILE A 11 7.97 -13.52 -46.40
CA ILE A 11 9.26 -14.18 -46.68
C ILE A 11 9.40 -15.48 -45.87
N VAL A 12 9.09 -15.44 -44.57
CA VAL A 12 9.13 -16.62 -43.70
C VAL A 12 8.13 -17.68 -44.17
N ALA A 13 6.92 -17.29 -44.59
CA ALA A 13 5.93 -18.21 -45.12
C ALA A 13 6.44 -18.93 -46.38
N ILE A 14 7.09 -18.21 -47.31
CA ILE A 14 7.68 -18.81 -48.50
C ILE A 14 8.79 -19.80 -48.13
N VAL A 15 9.71 -19.41 -47.24
CA VAL A 15 10.79 -20.31 -46.78
C VAL A 15 10.22 -21.56 -46.11
N ALA A 16 9.20 -21.41 -45.27
CA ALA A 16 8.53 -22.53 -44.62
C ALA A 16 7.86 -23.47 -45.64
N LEU A 17 7.24 -22.94 -46.70
CA LEU A 17 6.67 -23.74 -47.78
C LEU A 17 7.74 -24.55 -48.52
N ILE A 18 8.93 -24.01 -48.74
CA ILE A 18 10.03 -24.71 -49.42
C ILE A 18 10.63 -25.80 -48.52
N VAL A 19 10.90 -25.50 -47.25
CA VAL A 19 11.59 -26.40 -46.32
C VAL A 19 10.68 -27.55 -45.85
N ILE A 20 9.45 -27.22 -45.44
CA ILE A 20 8.50 -28.19 -44.89
C ILE A 20 7.66 -28.82 -46.00
N GLY A 21 7.38 -28.06 -47.06
CA GLY A 21 6.49 -28.44 -48.15
C GLY A 21 5.05 -27.89 -47.95
N PRO A 22 4.37 -27.46 -49.03
CA PRO A 22 3.03 -26.87 -48.97
C PRO A 22 1.97 -27.82 -48.43
N GLU A 23 2.14 -29.13 -48.60
CA GLU A 23 1.20 -30.13 -48.11
C GLU A 23 1.36 -30.43 -46.61
N LYS A 24 2.58 -30.25 -46.07
CA LYS A 24 2.91 -30.61 -44.69
C LYS A 24 2.74 -29.44 -43.73
N LEU A 25 2.99 -28.22 -44.17
CA LEU A 25 2.80 -26.99 -43.40
C LEU A 25 1.39 -26.89 -42.77
N PRO A 26 0.27 -27.09 -43.50
CA PRO A 26 -1.06 -27.04 -42.90
C PRO A 26 -1.30 -28.14 -41.86
N LYS A 27 -0.67 -29.32 -42.03
CA LYS A 27 -0.76 -30.41 -41.06
C LYS A 27 -0.04 -30.07 -39.76
N VAL A 28 1.14 -29.46 -39.85
CA VAL A 28 1.90 -28.99 -38.68
C VAL A 28 1.16 -27.85 -37.97
N ALA A 29 0.68 -26.85 -38.72
CA ALA A 29 -0.11 -25.75 -38.17
C ALA A 29 -1.38 -26.24 -37.46
N ARG A 30 -2.09 -27.23 -38.03
CA ARG A 30 -3.26 -27.87 -37.38
C ARG A 30 -2.88 -28.60 -36.10
N THR A 31 -1.76 -29.30 -36.08
CA THR A 31 -1.29 -30.04 -34.90
C THR A 31 -0.90 -29.09 -33.77
N LEU A 32 -0.08 -28.08 -34.08
CA LEU A 32 0.32 -27.04 -33.13
C LEU A 32 -0.88 -26.23 -32.65
N GLY A 33 -1.77 -25.83 -33.58
CA GLY A 33 -2.99 -25.12 -33.25
C GLY A 33 -3.94 -25.93 -32.37
N ALA A 34 -4.07 -27.24 -32.60
CA ALA A 34 -4.84 -28.12 -31.73
C ALA A 34 -4.23 -28.23 -30.33
N LEU A 35 -2.90 -28.26 -30.21
CA LEU A 35 -2.22 -28.28 -28.92
C LEU A 35 -2.39 -26.96 -28.16
N THR A 36 -2.14 -25.82 -28.81
CA THR A 36 -2.36 -24.49 -28.24
C THR A 36 -3.82 -24.25 -27.88
N GLY A 37 -4.76 -24.70 -28.73
CA GLY A 37 -6.19 -24.61 -28.47
C GLY A 37 -6.63 -25.43 -27.26
N ARG A 38 -6.02 -26.61 -27.04
CA ARG A 38 -6.22 -27.39 -25.81
C ARG A 38 -5.70 -26.62 -24.60
N ILE A 39 -4.48 -26.09 -24.65
CA ILE A 39 -3.88 -25.29 -23.56
C ILE A 39 -4.77 -24.09 -23.23
N GLN A 40 -5.26 -23.37 -24.23
CA GLN A 40 -6.18 -22.25 -24.03
C GLN A 40 -7.48 -22.69 -23.36
N ARG A 41 -8.03 -23.85 -23.72
CA ARG A 41 -9.23 -24.42 -23.10
C ARG A 41 -9.00 -24.80 -21.63
N TYR A 42 -7.86 -25.39 -21.29
CA TYR A 42 -7.48 -25.65 -19.91
C TYR A 42 -7.30 -24.36 -19.11
N MET A 43 -6.63 -23.35 -19.68
CA MET A 43 -6.51 -22.04 -19.05
C MET A 43 -7.88 -21.38 -18.82
N THR A 44 -8.85 -21.62 -19.70
CA THR A 44 -10.23 -21.11 -19.55
C THR A 44 -10.96 -21.84 -18.42
N GLN A 45 -10.82 -23.16 -18.31
CA GLN A 45 -11.41 -23.96 -17.22
C GLN A 45 -10.79 -23.61 -15.87
N ILE A 46 -9.45 -23.47 -15.81
CA ILE A 46 -8.74 -23.02 -14.60
C ILE A 46 -9.17 -21.60 -14.25
N LYS A 47 -9.31 -20.70 -15.23
CA LYS A 47 -9.89 -19.37 -14.97
C LYS A 47 -11.30 -19.45 -14.44
N GLU A 48 -12.17 -20.31 -14.96
CA GLU A 48 -13.54 -20.48 -14.47
C GLU A 48 -13.59 -21.09 -13.06
N GLU A 49 -12.71 -22.02 -12.74
CA GLU A 49 -12.58 -22.64 -11.41
C GLU A 49 -11.96 -21.66 -10.40
N VAL A 50 -10.88 -20.97 -10.78
CA VAL A 50 -10.27 -19.89 -9.99
C VAL A 50 -11.22 -18.70 -9.84
N ASN A 51 -12.07 -18.38 -10.82
CA ASN A 51 -13.08 -17.31 -10.73
C ASN A 51 -14.32 -17.76 -9.93
N ARG A 52 -14.51 -19.08 -9.72
CA ARG A 52 -15.50 -19.63 -8.78
C ARG A 52 -15.03 -19.57 -7.33
N GLU A 53 -13.72 -19.67 -7.08
CA GLU A 53 -13.14 -19.65 -5.73
C GLU A 53 -12.51 -18.29 -5.35
N SER A 54 -12.09 -17.48 -6.32
CA SER A 54 -11.32 -16.24 -6.12
C SER A 54 -11.92 -15.06 -6.89
N ARG A 55 -12.35 -14.05 -6.12
CA ARG A 55 -12.44 -12.62 -6.46
C ARG A 55 -13.73 -12.08 -7.10
N PHE A 56 -14.75 -12.07 -6.26
CA PHE A 56 -15.28 -10.78 -5.76
C PHE A 56 -15.13 -10.59 -4.25
N ALA A 57 -14.88 -11.64 -3.45
CA ALA A 57 -14.82 -11.55 -1.99
C ALA A 57 -13.49 -11.01 -1.42
N GLU A 58 -12.36 -11.35 -2.04
CA GLU A 58 -11.03 -11.08 -1.45
C GLU A 58 -10.56 -9.62 -1.65
N LEU A 59 -10.84 -9.03 -2.82
CA LEU A 59 -10.58 -7.61 -3.06
C LEU A 59 -11.54 -6.71 -2.26
N GLN A 60 -12.76 -7.16 -2.00
CA GLN A 60 -13.73 -6.46 -1.16
C GLN A 60 -13.34 -6.54 0.32
N GLN A 61 -12.91 -7.71 0.80
CA GLN A 61 -12.36 -7.86 2.16
C GLN A 61 -11.11 -7.00 2.37
N LEU A 62 -10.18 -7.00 1.42
CA LEU A 62 -8.97 -6.19 1.55
C LEU A 62 -9.28 -4.68 1.55
N GLN A 63 -10.25 -4.25 0.74
CA GLN A 63 -10.72 -2.86 0.74
C GLN A 63 -11.42 -2.51 2.07
N GLN A 64 -12.21 -3.44 2.63
CA GLN A 64 -12.94 -3.25 3.88
C GLN A 64 -12.00 -3.22 5.10
N GLU A 65 -10.99 -4.10 5.15
CA GLU A 65 -9.93 -4.06 6.17
C GLU A 65 -9.11 -2.77 6.10
N ILE A 66 -8.73 -2.33 4.89
CA ILE A 66 -8.00 -1.06 4.72
C ILE A 66 -8.87 0.12 5.18
N GLN A 67 -10.17 0.10 4.89
CA GLN A 67 -11.08 1.17 5.30
C GLN A 67 -11.36 1.18 6.81
N GLU A 68 -11.49 0.02 7.46
CA GLU A 68 -11.58 -0.08 8.92
C GLU A 68 -10.28 0.34 9.61
N ALA A 69 -9.12 -0.09 9.09
CA ALA A 69 -7.81 0.32 9.59
C ALA A 69 -7.61 1.84 9.45
N ALA A 70 -8.00 2.42 8.32
CA ALA A 70 -7.95 3.87 8.12
C ALA A 70 -8.89 4.63 9.06
N SER A 71 -10.13 4.14 9.23
CA SER A 71 -11.14 4.80 10.09
C SER A 71 -10.77 4.72 11.57
N SER A 72 -10.23 3.60 12.02
CA SER A 72 -9.75 3.41 13.40
C SER A 72 -8.48 4.22 13.71
N ALA A 73 -7.55 4.30 12.75
CA ALA A 73 -6.40 5.18 12.84
C ALA A 73 -6.83 6.65 12.92
N GLN A 74 -7.77 7.08 12.06
CA GLN A 74 -8.29 8.44 12.08
C GLN A 74 -9.00 8.78 13.39
N SER A 75 -9.82 7.86 13.93
CA SER A 75 -10.49 8.04 15.21
C SER A 75 -9.50 8.13 16.38
N SER A 76 -8.45 7.31 16.35
CA SER A 76 -7.39 7.32 17.37
C SER A 76 -6.58 8.63 17.34
N LEU A 77 -6.28 9.13 16.14
CA LEU A 77 -5.61 10.41 15.94
C LEU A 77 -6.52 11.57 16.38
N GLN A 78 -7.80 11.56 16.03
CA GLN A 78 -8.76 12.58 16.47
C GLN A 78 -8.86 12.61 18.00
N ASN A 79 -8.91 11.45 18.65
CA ASN A 79 -8.92 11.34 20.11
C ASN A 79 -7.62 11.83 20.75
N GLN A 80 -6.46 11.54 20.15
CA GLN A 80 -5.19 12.07 20.64
C GLN A 80 -5.09 13.59 20.45
N VAL A 81 -5.52 14.12 19.31
CA VAL A 81 -5.53 15.56 19.04
C VAL A 81 -6.49 16.30 19.97
N ASN A 82 -7.68 15.76 20.22
CA ASN A 82 -8.63 16.35 21.17
C ASN A 82 -8.09 16.31 22.60
N ASN A 83 -7.49 15.20 23.04
CA ASN A 83 -6.84 15.13 24.35
C ASN A 83 -5.64 16.07 24.45
N LEU A 84 -4.85 16.23 23.40
CA LEU A 84 -3.74 17.19 23.37
C LEU A 84 -4.26 18.63 23.37
N ALA A 85 -5.38 18.91 22.70
CA ALA A 85 -6.03 20.22 22.73
C ALA A 85 -6.57 20.53 24.12
N ASP A 86 -7.26 19.59 24.77
CA ASP A 86 -7.73 19.73 26.16
C ASP A 86 -6.55 19.89 27.13
N VAL A 87 -5.48 19.11 26.97
CA VAL A 87 -4.27 19.22 27.83
C VAL A 87 -3.49 20.50 27.56
N ALA A 88 -3.45 20.98 26.32
CA ALA A 88 -2.81 22.25 25.98
C ALA A 88 -3.65 23.45 26.46
N GLU A 89 -4.99 23.33 26.45
CA GLU A 89 -5.91 24.35 26.96
C GLU A 89 -5.90 24.38 28.50
N VAL A 90 -5.96 23.22 29.15
CA VAL A 90 -5.80 23.07 30.61
C VAL A 90 -4.40 23.49 31.04
N GLY A 91 -3.37 23.15 30.26
CA GLY A 91 -1.98 23.56 30.47
C GLY A 91 -1.80 25.07 30.33
N SER A 92 -2.47 25.71 29.38
CA SER A 92 -2.43 27.17 29.21
C SER A 92 -3.16 27.89 30.35
N GLN A 93 -4.26 27.32 30.87
CA GLN A 93 -4.97 27.86 32.03
C GLN A 93 -4.18 27.66 33.34
N THR A 94 -3.46 26.55 33.50
CA THR A 94 -2.62 26.29 34.69
C THR A 94 -1.29 27.05 34.67
N VAL A 95 -0.69 27.32 33.50
CA VAL A 95 0.52 28.16 33.38
C VAL A 95 0.21 29.62 33.72
N THR A 96 -0.97 30.12 33.37
CA THR A 96 -1.38 31.49 33.72
C THR A 96 -1.70 31.66 35.20
N GLN A 97 -2.10 30.59 35.90
CA GLN A 97 -2.44 30.63 37.34
C GLN A 97 -1.27 30.16 38.25
N GLY A 98 -0.29 29.43 37.72
CA GLY A 98 0.90 28.99 38.44
C GLY A 98 2.03 30.02 38.53
N GLN A 99 2.02 31.07 37.70
CA GLN A 99 3.03 32.15 37.76
C GLN A 99 2.85 33.12 38.94
N ASP A 100 1.65 33.23 39.52
CA ASP A 100 1.39 34.14 40.64
C ASP A 100 1.77 33.54 42.01
N ALA A 101 1.73 32.20 42.13
CA ALA A 101 2.08 31.51 43.39
C ALA A 101 3.60 31.34 43.60
N SER A 102 4.40 31.32 42.53
CA SER A 102 5.87 31.18 42.65
C SER A 102 6.61 32.48 42.95
N MET A 103 5.99 33.66 42.80
CA MET A 103 6.63 34.93 43.19
C MET A 103 6.58 35.22 44.69
N THR A 104 5.62 34.67 45.44
CA THR A 104 5.49 34.95 46.88
C THR A 104 6.37 34.05 47.75
N ALA A 105 6.71 32.84 47.31
CA ALA A 105 7.49 31.89 48.12
C ALA A 105 9.02 32.08 48.03
N VAL A 106 9.51 32.87 47.06
CA VAL A 106 10.96 33.08 46.85
C VAL A 106 11.50 34.23 47.69
N GLU A 107 10.66 35.15 48.19
CA GLU A 107 11.12 36.30 48.98
C GLU A 107 11.32 36.00 50.48
N SER A 108 10.78 34.89 51.00
CA SER A 108 10.87 34.57 52.44
C SER A 108 12.02 33.63 52.84
N VAL A 109 12.93 33.28 51.92
CA VAL A 109 14.05 32.32 52.18
C VAL A 109 15.44 32.95 51.98
N SER A 110 15.54 34.28 51.83
CA SER A 110 16.85 34.94 51.57
C SER A 110 17.50 35.66 52.77
N ASP A 111 16.90 35.65 53.96
CA ASP A 111 17.42 36.40 55.13
C ASP A 111 18.10 35.56 56.23
N GLN A 112 18.50 34.30 55.96
CA GLN A 112 19.12 33.47 57.01
C GLN A 112 20.48 32.83 56.71
N GLU A 113 21.26 33.36 55.76
CA GLU A 113 22.61 32.80 55.50
C GLU A 113 23.77 33.82 55.43
N GLN A 114 23.56 35.07 55.85
CA GLN A 114 24.65 36.04 56.03
C GLN A 114 24.88 36.41 57.50
N SER A 115 25.55 35.54 58.26
CA SER A 115 26.53 35.96 59.27
C SER A 115 27.14 34.75 59.99
N LYS A 116 28.28 34.26 59.51
CA LYS A 116 29.26 33.61 60.39
C LYS A 116 30.67 34.14 60.07
N PRO A 117 31.45 34.57 61.09
CA PRO A 117 32.56 35.50 60.91
C PRO A 117 33.87 34.85 60.43
N GLN A 118 34.67 35.66 59.73
CA GLN A 118 36.12 35.46 59.59
C GLN A 118 36.80 35.59 60.97
N ASN A 119 37.74 34.70 61.25
CA ASN A 119 38.78 34.87 62.25
C ASN A 119 40.08 34.31 61.68
#